data_AF-A0A3D0CW22-F1
#
_entry.id   AF-A0A3D0CW22-F1
#
_cell.length_a   1.000
_cell.length_b   1.000
_cell.length_c   1.000
_cell.angle_alpha   90.00
_cell.angle_beta   90.00
_cell.angle_gamma   90.00
#
_symmetry.space_group_name_H-M   'P 1'
#
loop_
_entity.id
_entity.type
_entity.pdbx_description
1 polymer ?
#
loop_
_entity_poly.entity_id
_entity_poly.type
_entity_poly.pdbx_seq_one_letter_code
_entity_poly.pdbx_strand_id
1 'polypeptide(L)'
;MPGEAWQILATLGELYQKRSDEEQAQRAFVRAAEIVQSLAGKIEDEELWAGFLAAEPVRRVMSNESLTTRGRKNQAPWANFLPR
;
A
#
# COMPACT_ATOMS: atom_id res chain seq x y z
N MET A 1 3.42 17.18 2.25
CA MET A 1 4.34 16.41 3.12
C MET A 1 4.45 14.96 2.63
N PRO A 2 5.48 14.16 2.98
CA PRO A 2 5.59 12.75 2.53
C PRO A 2 4.35 11.90 2.86
N GLY A 3 3.58 12.31 3.89
CA GLY A 3 2.32 11.69 4.31
C GLY A 3 1.15 11.81 3.35
N GLU A 4 1.21 12.67 2.33
CA GLU A 4 0.10 12.85 1.36
C GLU A 4 0.41 12.20 0.00
N ALA A 5 1.70 11.95 -0.29
CA ALA A 5 2.15 11.44 -1.58
C ALA A 5 1.60 10.04 -1.88
N TRP A 6 1.51 9.17 -0.87
CA TRP A 6 0.94 7.83 -1.04
C TRP A 6 -0.56 7.86 -1.31
N GLN A 7 -1.30 8.85 -0.78
CA GLN A 7 -2.74 9.01 -1.02
C GLN A 7 -3.02 9.43 -2.46
N ILE A 8 -2.18 10.32 -3.00
CA ILE A 8 -2.23 10.73 -4.41
C ILE A 8 -1.97 9.53 -5.32
N LEU A 9 -0.95 8.73 -5.01
CA LEU A 9 -0.61 7.52 -5.77
C LEU A 9 -1.70 6.44 -5.66
N ALA A 10 -2.33 6.28 -4.50
CA ALA A 10 -3.47 5.38 -4.31
C ALA A 10 -4.65 5.79 -5.21
N THR A 11 -4.99 7.08 -5.20
CA THR A 11 -6.04 7.65 -6.05
C THR A 11 -5.72 7.48 -7.53
N LEU A 12 -4.46 7.64 -7.90
CA LEU A 12 -3.98 7.44 -9.25
C LEU A 12 -4.08 5.95 -9.67
N GLY A 13 -3.76 5.03 -8.77
CA GLY A 13 -3.93 3.59 -8.99
C GLY A 13 -5.39 3.20 -9.24
N GLU A 14 -6.32 3.75 -8.44
CA GLU A 14 -7.76 3.56 -8.65
C GLU A 14 -8.24 4.15 -9.98
N LEU A 15 -7.71 5.30 -10.38
CA LEU A 15 -8.03 5.93 -11.66
C LEU A 15 -7.57 5.07 -12.84
N TYR A 16 -6.38 4.49 -12.75
CA TYR A 16 -5.86 3.58 -13.78
C TYR A 16 -6.64 2.26 -13.84
N GLN A 17 -7.05 1.69 -12.70
CA GLN A 17 -7.95 0.53 -12.67
C GLN A 17 -9.27 0.82 -13.39
N LYS A 18 -9.87 2.00 -13.18
CA LYS A 18 -11.09 2.41 -13.88
C LYS A 18 -10.90 2.59 -15.39
N ARG A 19 -9.65 2.76 -15.85
CA ARG A 19 -9.28 2.87 -17.26
C ARG A 19 -8.79 1.53 -17.85
N SER A 20 -8.84 0.44 -17.09
CA SER A 20 -8.26 -0.86 -17.44
C SER A 20 -6.75 -0.79 -17.76
N ASP A 21 -6.06 0.22 -17.25
CA ASP A 21 -4.61 0.38 -17.38
C ASP A 21 -3.94 -0.29 -16.18
N GLU A 22 -3.91 -1.63 -16.22
CA GLU A 22 -3.42 -2.46 -15.11
C GLU A 22 -1.94 -2.21 -14.79
N GLU A 23 -1.12 -1.91 -15.81
CA GLU A 23 0.31 -1.66 -15.63
C GLU A 23 0.56 -0.37 -14.85
N GLN A 24 -0.13 0.71 -15.22
CA GLN A 24 0.01 1.99 -14.55
C GLN A 24 -0.66 2.00 -13.17
N ALA A 25 -1.80 1.30 -13.03
CA ALA A 25 -2.41 1.04 -11.73
C ALA A 25 -1.41 0.36 -10.80
N GLN A 26 -0.71 -0.66 -11.31
CA GLN A 26 0.25 -1.40 -10.53
C GLN A 26 1.42 -0.54 -10.05
N ARG A 27 2.03 0.22 -10.95
CA ARG A 27 3.15 1.11 -10.61
C ARG A 27 2.72 2.13 -9.55
N ALA A 28 1.50 2.66 -9.66
CA ALA A 28 0.96 3.62 -8.70
C ALA A 28 0.75 2.99 -7.30
N PHE A 29 0.13 1.81 -7.22
CA PHE A 29 -0.08 1.13 -5.94
C PHE A 29 1.22 0.65 -5.28
N VAL A 30 2.16 0.11 -6.05
CA VAL A 30 3.49 -0.25 -5.52
C VAL A 30 4.19 0.97 -4.93
N ARG A 31 4.17 2.10 -5.64
CA ARG A 31 4.81 3.31 -5.15
C ARG A 31 4.12 3.89 -3.90
N ALA A 32 2.79 3.78 -3.84
CA ALA A 32 2.03 4.15 -2.66
C ALA A 32 2.41 3.27 -1.45
N ALA A 33 2.49 1.95 -1.66
CA ALA A 33 2.87 0.98 -0.63
C ALA A 33 4.31 1.21 -0.12
N GLU A 34 5.27 1.52 -0.98
CA GLU A 34 6.65 1.84 -0.58
C GLU A 34 6.70 3.08 0.35
N ILE A 35 5.92 4.12 0.05
CA ILE A 35 5.88 5.34 0.87
C ILE A 35 5.18 5.05 2.20
N VAL A 36 4.07 4.31 2.20
CA VAL A 36 3.39 3.86 3.42
C VAL A 36 4.36 3.05 4.30
N GLN A 37 5.12 2.12 3.72
CA GLN A 37 6.14 1.34 4.44
C GLN A 37 7.26 2.23 5.00
N SER A 38 7.74 3.21 4.23
CA SER A 38 8.77 4.15 4.70
C SER A 38 8.26 5.07 5.82
N LEU A 39 6.98 5.45 5.80
CA LEU A 39 6.34 6.19 6.89
C LEU A 39 6.17 5.31 8.12
N ALA A 40 5.68 4.08 7.92
CA ALA A 40 5.49 3.09 8.95
C ALA A 40 6.82 2.73 9.65
N GLY A 41 7.91 2.55 8.91
CA GLY A 41 9.24 2.28 9.48
C GLY A 41 9.88 3.45 10.23
N LYS A 42 9.30 4.66 10.14
CA LYS A 42 9.69 5.82 10.97
C LYS A 42 8.86 5.92 12.25
N ILE A 43 7.80 5.14 12.37
CA ILE A 43 6.99 5.04 13.58
C ILE A 43 7.63 3.97 14.45
N GLU A 44 8.32 4.38 15.51
CA GLU A 44 8.95 3.47 16.48
C GLU A 44 7.93 2.80 17.40
N ASP A 45 6.73 3.38 17.50
CA ASP A 45 5.63 2.90 18.32
C ASP A 45 4.77 1.88 17.55
N GLU A 46 4.80 0.64 18.01
CA GLU A 46 4.13 -0.50 17.38
C GLU A 46 2.59 -0.37 17.38
N GLU A 47 2.00 0.34 18.35
CA GLU A 47 0.55 0.62 18.38
C GLU A 47 0.17 1.68 17.36
N LEU A 48 0.96 2.75 17.24
CA LEU A 48 0.74 3.77 16.20
C LEU A 48 0.97 3.21 14.81
N TRP A 49 1.94 2.31 14.68
CA TRP A 49 2.21 1.57 13.45
C TRP A 49 1.02 0.67 13.06
N ALA A 50 0.51 -0.12 14.01
CA ALA A 50 -0.66 -0.96 13.80
C ALA A 50 -1.91 -0.12 13.48
N GLY A 51 -2.12 1.00 14.18
CA GLY A 51 -3.23 1.92 13.91
C GLY A 51 -3.14 2.57 12.53
N PHE A 52 -1.93 2.93 12.08
CA PHE A 52 -1.69 3.47 10.74
C PHE A 52 -1.95 2.42 9.65
N LEU A 53 -1.49 1.17 9.83
CA LEU A 53 -1.75 0.08 8.89
C LEU A 53 -3.22 -0.37 8.89
N ALA A 54 -3.91 -0.26 10.02
CA ALA A 54 -5.33 -0.58 10.15
C ALA A 54 -6.25 0.46 9.48
N ALA A 55 -5.73 1.65 9.15
CA ALA A 55 -6.52 2.68 8.48
C ALA A 55 -7.03 2.18 7.12
N GLU A 56 -8.33 2.33 6.88
CA GLU A 56 -9.01 1.92 5.64
C GLU A 56 -8.26 2.29 4.34
N PRO A 57 -7.74 3.53 4.17
CA PRO A 57 -7.04 3.90 2.95
C PRO A 57 -5.71 3.14 2.79
N VAL A 58 -5.01 2.83 3.88
CA VAL A 58 -3.77 2.06 3.87
C VAL A 58 -4.05 0.60 3.52
N ARG A 59 -5.09 0.01 4.13
CA ARG A 59 -5.52 -1.35 3.80
C ARG A 59 -5.92 -1.50 2.33
N ARG A 60 -6.55 -0.50 1.72
CA ARG A 60 -6.87 -0.52 0.29
C ARG A 60 -5.63 -0.50 -0.60
N VAL A 61 -4.65 0.34 -0.27
CA VAL A 61 -3.38 0.39 -1.02
C VAL A 61 -2.66 -0.96 -0.95
N MET A 62 -2.55 -1.52 0.25
CA MET A 62 -1.90 -2.83 0.44
C MET A 62 -2.68 -3.98 -0.18
N SER A 63 -4.01 -3.93 -0.15
CA SER A 63 -4.86 -4.92 -0.82
C SER A 63 -4.73 -4.85 -2.34
N ASN A 64 -4.69 -3.65 -2.92
CA ASN A 64 -4.49 -3.47 -4.36
C ASN A 64 -3.09 -3.87 -4.82
N GLU A 65 -2.06 -3.63 -4.00
CA GLU A 65 -0.71 -4.15 -4.23
C GLU A 65 -0.66 -5.70 -4.11
N SER A 66 -1.36 -6.28 -3.14
CA SER A 66 -1.37 -7.73 -2.89
C SER A 66 -2.18 -8.53 -3.93
N LEU A 67 -3.27 -7.95 -4.43
CA LEU A 67 -4.14 -8.59 -5.42
C LEU A 67 -3.49 -8.68 -6.81
N THR A 68 -2.54 -7.79 -7.11
CA THR A 68 -1.83 -7.71 -8.39
C THR A 68 -0.49 -8.45 -8.37
N THR A 69 0.09 -8.68 -7.18
CA THR A 69 1.35 -9.41 -6.99
C THR A 69 1.21 -10.94 -7.02
N ARG A 70 0.02 -11.48 -7.30
CA ARG A 70 -0.21 -12.92 -7.50
C ARG A 70 0.68 -13.56 -8.60
N GLY A 71 1.38 -12.76 -9.42
CA GLY A 71 2.38 -13.22 -10.39
C GLY A 71 3.86 -13.21 -9.97
N ARG A 72 4.26 -12.63 -8.83
CA ARG A 72 5.65 -12.69 -8.34
C ARG A 72 5.72 -13.35 -6.97
N LYS A 73 6.35 -14.52 -6.93
CA LYS A 73 6.73 -15.29 -5.73
C LYS A 73 7.71 -14.53 -4.83
N ASN A 74 7.33 -13.39 -4.26
CA ASN A 74 8.00 -12.82 -3.11
C ASN A 74 6.92 -12.61 -2.06
N GLN A 75 6.76 -13.64 -1.23
CA GLN A 75 5.92 -13.62 -0.04
C GLN A 75 6.28 -12.37 0.77
N ALA A 76 5.33 -11.45 0.89
CA ALA A 76 5.53 -10.20 1.61
C ALA A 76 5.81 -10.51 3.09
N PRO A 77 7.01 -10.19 3.63
CA PRO A 77 7.41 -10.59 4.98
C PRO A 77 6.53 -9.98 6.08
N TRP A 78 5.74 -8.95 5.76
CA TRP A 78 4.84 -8.28 6.69
C TRP A 78 3.43 -8.89 6.75
N ALA A 79 3.09 -9.87 5.90
CA ALA A 79 1.78 -10.54 5.93
C ALA A 79 1.50 -11.25 7.27
N ASN A 80 2.56 -11.58 8.02
CA ASN A 80 2.46 -12.15 9.37
C ASN A 80 2.09 -11.12 10.45
N PHE A 81 2.10 -9.82 10.13
CA PHE A 81 1.83 -8.74 11.09
C PHE A 81 0.51 -8.02 10.83
N LEU A 82 -0.27 -8.49 9.86
CA LEU A 82 -1.66 -8.05 9.74
C LEU A 82 -2.48 -8.66 10.87
N PRO A 83 -3.29 -7.87 11.62
CA PRO A 83 -4.22 -8.43 12.58
C PRO A 83 -5.20 -9.36 11.87
N ARG A 84 -5.34 -10.56 12.44
CA ARG A 84 -6.10 -11.69 11.89
C ARG A 84 -7.60 -11.44 11.85
#